data_AF-A0A7W7NA58-F1
#
_entry.id   AF-A0A7W7NA58-F1
#
_cell.length_a   1.000
_cell.length_b   1.000
_cell.length_c   1.000
_cell.angle_alpha   90.00
_cell.angle_beta   90.00
_cell.angle_gamma   90.00
#
_symmetry.space_group_name_H-M   'P 1'
#
loop_
_entity.id
_entity.type
_entity.pdbx_description
1 polymer ?
#
loop_
_entity_poly.entity_id
_entity_poly.type
_entity_poly.pdbx_seq_one_letter_code
_entity_poly.pdbx_strand_id
1 'polypeptide(L)'
;MKRVAVYVRVSTMDQVFERQIADVKNYIHIEHRGQEFEIDIYSENLSGYREAAKRPELTKFLDLVEKDPSYYDCLYVTELSRLGRNPVQTRLIIEGLIAKKIQVCVTTTGAKMLNKYREPDKISIAVFQLLMEFADVEADTFKKRSASGLLQSARAGNANGSRNYPYGYRKDENKKLVVDEEEAEIIKEIFENYKNGFGFKKIAGFLNERKVPTRTNKAFGNQLMKFNTNKTADKVIWSDKTINDIVTNPLYKGLRRYKGEKLNKDEVYEGIIIKRGKDLFKAIILDAPSIVSAELFDECNKIVKTKTHRNSAVHYEYILKDLLSCGRCGRNMFAKYKPVVGGDKVYICSSRLIKGGNCGNAGVNITYLDSVIYDLLIGQNALLDKIDQSDKLIPTVKLEIEKLKKELSLAESELSKQNKRMQKLFILFRETEMDTEEYNRMASQDKKDLSTIVKRIEILKNSLREKNETLEKIANKDKDEDFIKKLAKDRPEIRLIFKQFIKKIYITKLSVGKDILLDVHFQIGNNRPESTLKIMIDQFATRAKQKIKYTYKLGYSYALVTQYDEKGVLLNSEEDIYSIFSQHMSKTIYEVEERNLLIL
;
A
#
# COMPACT_ATOMS: atom_id res chain seq x y z
N MET A 1 -35.75 -30.57 -41.97
CA MET A 1 -34.76 -29.86 -42.82
C MET A 1 -33.42 -29.92 -42.11
N LYS A 2 -32.30 -30.19 -42.79
CA LYS A 2 -30.99 -30.25 -42.11
C LYS A 2 -30.58 -28.85 -41.69
N ARG A 3 -30.03 -28.72 -40.47
CA ARG A 3 -29.66 -27.43 -39.88
C ARG A 3 -28.15 -27.35 -39.72
N VAL A 4 -27.58 -26.21 -40.09
CA VAL A 4 -26.13 -25.98 -40.06
C VAL A 4 -25.83 -24.64 -39.39
N ALA A 5 -24.68 -24.59 -38.71
CA ALA A 5 -24.18 -23.38 -38.08
C ALA A 5 -23.06 -22.77 -38.92
N VAL A 6 -23.05 -21.44 -39.02
CA VAL A 6 -21.98 -20.67 -39.64
C VAL A 6 -21.38 -19.75 -38.59
N TYR A 7 -20.09 -19.90 -38.29
CA TYR A 7 -19.40 -19.03 -37.34
C TYR A 7 -18.40 -18.12 -38.04
N VAL A 8 -18.59 -16.80 -37.88
CA VAL A 8 -17.79 -15.75 -38.54
C VAL A 8 -17.25 -14.78 -37.50
N ARG A 9 -15.96 -14.43 -37.63
CA ARG A 9 -15.29 -13.49 -36.73
C ARG A 9 -14.43 -12.49 -37.50
N VAL A 10 -14.65 -11.20 -37.27
CA VAL A 10 -13.82 -10.11 -37.80
C VAL A 10 -13.01 -9.44 -36.69
N SER A 11 -11.87 -8.85 -37.07
CA SER A 11 -10.90 -8.29 -36.12
C SER A 11 -11.01 -6.78 -35.91
N THR A 12 -11.82 -6.10 -36.72
CA THR A 12 -11.97 -4.65 -36.77
C THR A 12 -13.42 -4.26 -37.07
N MET A 13 -13.87 -3.10 -36.58
CA MET A 13 -15.24 -2.59 -36.77
C MET A 13 -15.59 -2.27 -38.23
N ASP A 14 -14.60 -2.10 -39.10
CA ASP A 14 -14.78 -1.71 -40.50
C ASP A 14 -14.82 -2.90 -41.49
N GLN A 15 -14.78 -4.15 -41.01
CA GLN A 15 -14.89 -5.34 -41.86
C GLN A 15 -16.36 -5.78 -41.98
N VAL A 16 -16.83 -5.90 -43.22
CA VAL A 16 -18.22 -6.27 -43.54
C VAL A 16 -18.42 -7.78 -43.40
N PHE A 17 -19.17 -8.19 -42.38
CA PHE A 17 -19.55 -9.59 -42.14
C PHE A 17 -20.28 -10.23 -43.33
N GLU A 18 -21.04 -9.42 -44.06
CA GLU A 18 -21.95 -9.87 -45.13
C GLU A 18 -21.23 -10.61 -46.25
N ARG A 19 -20.02 -10.16 -46.65
CA ARG A 19 -19.25 -10.85 -47.69
C ARG A 19 -18.81 -12.24 -47.25
N GLN A 20 -18.26 -12.37 -46.04
CA GLN A 20 -17.83 -13.68 -45.52
C GLN A 20 -19.01 -14.63 -45.33
N ILE A 21 -20.15 -14.12 -44.86
CA ILE A 21 -21.38 -14.91 -44.73
C ILE A 21 -21.88 -15.36 -46.11
N ALA A 22 -21.89 -14.45 -47.10
CA ALA A 22 -22.29 -14.77 -48.47
C ALA A 22 -21.38 -15.84 -49.10
N ASP A 23 -20.06 -15.72 -48.93
CA ASP A 23 -19.08 -16.70 -49.42
C ASP A 23 -19.32 -18.09 -48.80
N VAL A 24 -19.59 -18.16 -47.49
CA VAL A 24 -19.90 -19.43 -46.81
C VAL A 24 -21.26 -19.99 -47.25
N LYS A 25 -22.29 -19.16 -47.42
CA LYS A 25 -23.60 -19.60 -47.94
C LYS A 25 -23.50 -20.15 -49.35
N ASN A 26 -22.74 -19.48 -50.23
CA ASN A 26 -22.47 -19.94 -51.59
C ASN A 26 -21.71 -21.27 -51.57
N TYR A 27 -20.70 -21.41 -50.71
CA TYR A 27 -19.99 -22.66 -50.52
C TYR A 27 -20.94 -23.80 -50.12
N ILE A 28 -21.82 -23.58 -49.13
CA ILE A 28 -22.82 -24.58 -48.70
C ILE A 28 -23.75 -24.96 -49.86
N HIS A 29 -24.24 -23.96 -50.62
CA HIS A 29 -25.12 -24.22 -51.75
C HIS A 29 -24.45 -25.05 -52.85
N ILE A 30 -23.20 -24.72 -53.21
CA ILE A 30 -22.43 -25.45 -54.23
C ILE A 30 -22.12 -26.87 -53.75
N GLU A 31 -21.59 -27.01 -52.54
CA GLU A 31 -21.13 -28.29 -51.97
C GLU A 31 -22.27 -29.31 -51.84
N HIS A 32 -23.49 -28.84 -51.55
CA HIS A 32 -24.67 -29.70 -51.41
C HIS A 32 -25.59 -29.67 -52.62
N ARG A 33 -25.08 -29.30 -53.81
CA ARG A 33 -25.79 -29.35 -55.10
C ARG A 33 -27.14 -28.63 -55.08
N GLY A 34 -27.19 -27.49 -54.39
CA GLY A 34 -28.38 -26.65 -54.31
C GLY A 34 -29.44 -27.07 -53.29
N GLN A 35 -29.15 -28.07 -52.45
CA GLN A 35 -30.05 -28.44 -51.34
C GLN A 35 -30.21 -27.27 -50.35
N GLU A 36 -31.44 -27.00 -49.93
CA GLU A 36 -31.72 -25.98 -48.92
C GLU A 36 -31.45 -26.48 -47.49
N PHE A 37 -30.80 -25.63 -46.70
CA PHE A 37 -30.50 -25.85 -45.29
C PHE A 37 -31.04 -24.70 -44.46
N GLU A 38 -31.41 -24.99 -43.22
CA GLU A 38 -31.64 -23.95 -42.23
C GLU A 38 -30.28 -23.51 -41.67
N ILE A 39 -29.91 -22.25 -41.88
CA ILE A 39 -28.57 -21.73 -41.58
C ILE A 39 -28.64 -20.74 -40.42
N ASP A 40 -28.10 -21.12 -39.27
CA ASP A 40 -27.95 -20.24 -38.12
C ASP A 40 -26.57 -19.56 -38.16
N ILE A 41 -26.54 -18.22 -38.12
CA ILE A 41 -25.31 -17.42 -38.23
C ILE A 41 -24.91 -16.89 -36.87
N TYR A 42 -23.68 -17.19 -36.48
CA TYR A 42 -23.03 -16.72 -35.26
C TYR A 42 -21.89 -15.78 -35.67
N SER A 43 -22.04 -14.48 -35.40
CA SER A 43 -21.09 -13.45 -35.86
C SER A 43 -20.57 -12.58 -34.73
N GLU A 44 -19.25 -12.43 -34.65
CA GLU A 44 -18.61 -11.69 -33.55
C GLU A 44 -17.56 -10.68 -34.04
N ASN A 45 -17.56 -9.50 -33.41
CA ASN A 45 -16.50 -8.51 -33.55
C ASN A 45 -15.55 -8.58 -32.35
N LEU A 46 -14.41 -9.26 -32.52
CA LEU A 46 -13.46 -9.48 -31.43
C LEU A 46 -12.01 -9.30 -31.90
N SER A 47 -11.36 -8.29 -31.34
CA SER A 47 -9.93 -8.05 -31.46
C SER A 47 -9.15 -8.70 -30.30
N GLY A 48 -8.08 -9.44 -30.63
CA GLY A 48 -7.09 -9.94 -29.66
C GLY A 48 -7.29 -11.37 -29.12
N TYR A 49 -6.29 -11.84 -28.37
CA TYR A 49 -6.25 -13.13 -27.66
C TYR A 49 -7.12 -13.02 -26.39
N ARG A 50 -8.37 -13.50 -26.41
CA ARG A 50 -9.25 -13.49 -25.23
C ARG A 50 -9.96 -14.85 -25.05
N GLU A 51 -10.13 -15.25 -23.80
CA GLU A 51 -10.76 -16.50 -23.32
C GLU A 51 -12.24 -16.61 -23.73
N ALA A 52 -12.76 -17.85 -23.74
CA ALA A 52 -14.09 -18.22 -24.22
C ALA A 52 -15.25 -17.44 -23.57
N ALA A 53 -15.15 -17.02 -22.29
CA ALA A 53 -16.17 -16.23 -21.58
C ALA A 53 -16.43 -14.83 -22.17
N LYS A 54 -15.66 -14.41 -23.18
CA LYS A 54 -15.84 -13.14 -23.91
C LYS A 54 -16.30 -13.35 -25.36
N ARG A 55 -16.85 -14.52 -25.69
CA ARG A 55 -17.31 -14.93 -27.02
C ARG A 55 -18.78 -15.38 -26.98
N PRO A 56 -19.72 -14.43 -26.81
CA PRO A 56 -21.13 -14.73 -26.56
C PRO A 56 -21.78 -15.60 -27.64
N GLU A 57 -21.47 -15.41 -28.92
CA GLU A 57 -22.09 -16.18 -30.01
C GLU A 57 -21.48 -17.57 -30.15
N LEU A 58 -20.16 -17.71 -29.94
CA LEU A 58 -19.55 -19.04 -29.91
C LEU A 58 -20.06 -19.86 -28.71
N THR A 59 -20.17 -19.22 -27.54
CA THR A 59 -20.74 -19.86 -26.34
C THR A 59 -22.19 -20.27 -26.59
N LYS A 60 -23.01 -19.39 -27.18
CA LYS A 60 -24.40 -19.72 -27.53
C LYS A 60 -24.50 -20.94 -28.45
N PHE A 61 -23.66 -21.03 -29.48
CA PHE A 61 -23.59 -22.21 -30.34
C PHE A 61 -23.21 -23.47 -29.56
N LEU A 62 -22.15 -23.41 -28.76
CA LEU A 62 -21.68 -24.57 -27.99
C LEU A 62 -22.70 -25.03 -26.94
N ASP A 63 -23.38 -24.11 -26.26
CA ASP A 63 -24.42 -24.42 -25.28
C ASP A 63 -25.64 -25.11 -25.91
N LEU A 64 -25.99 -24.73 -27.15
CA LEU A 64 -27.05 -25.39 -27.91
C LEU A 64 -26.65 -26.82 -28.31
N VAL A 65 -25.43 -26.98 -28.80
CA VAL A 65 -24.86 -28.29 -29.13
C VAL A 65 -24.75 -29.20 -27.90
N GLU A 66 -24.46 -28.66 -26.73
CA GLU A 66 -24.40 -29.43 -25.49
C GLU A 66 -25.79 -29.91 -25.04
N LYS A 67 -26.81 -29.06 -25.19
CA LYS A 67 -28.20 -29.40 -24.85
C LYS A 67 -28.82 -30.39 -25.84
N ASP A 68 -28.53 -30.24 -27.11
CA ASP A 68 -29.01 -31.12 -28.17
C ASP A 68 -27.90 -31.36 -29.22
N PRO A 69 -27.12 -32.44 -29.07
CA PRO A 69 -26.07 -32.81 -30.01
C PRO A 69 -26.56 -33.05 -31.44
N SER A 70 -27.86 -33.29 -31.64
CA SER A 70 -28.46 -33.54 -32.95
C SER A 70 -28.97 -32.27 -33.64
N TYR A 71 -28.95 -31.13 -32.94
CA TYR A 71 -29.51 -29.87 -33.43
C TYR A 71 -28.80 -29.32 -34.67
N TYR A 72 -27.48 -29.54 -34.77
CA TYR A 72 -26.67 -29.13 -35.92
C TYR A 72 -25.98 -30.32 -36.58
N ASP A 73 -26.09 -30.41 -37.90
CA ASP A 73 -25.38 -31.42 -38.68
C ASP A 73 -23.92 -31.02 -38.97
N CYS A 74 -23.67 -29.72 -39.11
CA CYS A 74 -22.37 -29.19 -39.53
C CYS A 74 -22.13 -27.78 -39.00
N LEU A 75 -20.90 -27.51 -38.59
CA LEU A 75 -20.35 -26.18 -38.34
C LEU A 75 -19.44 -25.77 -39.50
N TYR A 76 -19.76 -24.66 -40.14
CA TYR A 76 -18.93 -24.03 -41.17
C TYR A 76 -18.16 -22.85 -40.61
N VAL A 77 -16.86 -22.83 -40.90
CA VAL A 77 -15.96 -21.71 -40.61
C VAL A 77 -15.08 -21.43 -41.81
N THR A 78 -14.68 -20.17 -42.00
CA THR A 78 -13.73 -19.82 -43.06
C THR A 78 -12.34 -20.37 -42.77
N GLU A 79 -11.88 -20.22 -41.53
CA GLU A 79 -10.59 -20.71 -41.03
C GLU A 79 -10.78 -21.19 -39.58
N LEU A 80 -10.04 -22.22 -39.15
CA LEU A 80 -10.16 -22.72 -37.77
C LEU A 80 -9.60 -21.74 -36.73
N SER A 81 -8.74 -20.81 -37.16
CA SER A 81 -8.30 -19.65 -36.35
C SER A 81 -9.47 -18.72 -35.94
N ARG A 82 -10.64 -18.85 -36.59
CA ARG A 82 -11.87 -18.14 -36.21
C ARG A 82 -12.41 -18.69 -34.90
N LEU A 83 -12.43 -20.01 -34.72
CA LEU A 83 -12.87 -20.70 -33.50
C LEU A 83 -11.99 -20.37 -32.28
N GLY A 84 -10.73 -19.98 -32.50
CA GLY A 84 -9.90 -19.43 -31.43
C GLY A 84 -8.43 -19.27 -31.81
N ARG A 85 -7.77 -18.29 -31.16
CA ARG A 85 -6.31 -18.09 -31.25
C ARG A 85 -5.49 -18.98 -30.31
N ASN A 86 -6.12 -19.61 -29.32
CA ASN A 86 -5.46 -20.57 -28.44
C ASN A 86 -5.61 -21.97 -29.06
N PRO A 87 -4.52 -22.58 -29.56
CA PRO A 87 -4.55 -23.86 -30.23
C PRO A 87 -5.18 -24.98 -29.38
N VAL A 88 -4.88 -24.99 -28.08
CA VAL A 88 -5.41 -25.97 -27.12
C VAL A 88 -6.93 -25.83 -26.99
N GLN A 89 -7.44 -24.60 -26.81
CA GLN A 89 -8.89 -24.38 -26.69
C GLN A 89 -9.62 -24.71 -28.00
N THR A 90 -9.06 -24.32 -29.14
CA THR A 90 -9.64 -24.64 -30.46
C THR A 90 -9.68 -26.15 -30.69
N ARG A 91 -8.63 -26.88 -30.29
CA ARG A 91 -8.56 -28.34 -30.35
C ARG A 91 -9.67 -28.99 -29.51
N LEU A 92 -9.86 -28.55 -28.27
CA LEU A 92 -10.91 -29.08 -27.39
C LEU A 92 -12.33 -28.88 -27.97
N ILE A 93 -12.59 -27.71 -28.56
CA ILE A 93 -13.88 -27.44 -29.21
C ILE A 93 -14.10 -28.41 -30.37
N ILE A 94 -13.11 -28.57 -31.25
CA ILE A 94 -13.22 -29.44 -32.43
C ILE A 94 -13.39 -30.91 -32.02
N GLU A 95 -12.61 -31.39 -31.05
CA GLU A 95 -12.76 -32.76 -30.52
C GLU A 95 -14.15 -32.98 -29.90
N GLY A 96 -14.68 -32.00 -29.17
CA GLY A 96 -16.04 -32.07 -28.62
C GLY A 96 -17.13 -32.16 -29.70
N LEU A 97 -16.97 -31.41 -30.80
CA LEU A 97 -17.90 -31.47 -31.94
C LEU A 97 -17.81 -32.80 -32.68
N ILE A 98 -16.60 -33.30 -32.93
CA ILE A 98 -16.34 -34.60 -33.56
C ILE A 98 -16.94 -35.74 -32.72
N ALA A 99 -16.75 -35.71 -31.40
CA ALA A 99 -17.30 -36.71 -30.47
C ALA A 99 -18.84 -36.73 -30.51
N LYS A 100 -19.47 -35.57 -30.71
CA LYS A 100 -20.92 -35.40 -30.90
C LYS A 100 -21.38 -35.67 -32.34
N LYS A 101 -20.50 -36.15 -33.23
CA LYS A 101 -20.79 -36.45 -34.64
C LYS A 101 -21.22 -35.23 -35.47
N ILE A 102 -20.85 -34.04 -35.04
CA ILE A 102 -21.07 -32.78 -35.76
C ILE A 102 -19.90 -32.57 -36.72
N GLN A 103 -20.19 -32.40 -38.01
CA GLN A 103 -19.17 -32.13 -39.02
C GLN A 103 -18.57 -30.74 -38.78
N VAL A 104 -17.25 -30.60 -38.88
CA VAL A 104 -16.59 -29.30 -38.91
C VAL A 104 -15.98 -29.09 -40.28
N CYS A 105 -16.44 -28.07 -41.00
CA CYS A 105 -16.02 -27.78 -42.36
C CYS A 105 -15.31 -26.43 -42.45
N VAL A 106 -14.11 -26.45 -43.02
CA VAL A 106 -13.31 -25.25 -43.30
C VAL A 106 -13.50 -24.87 -44.76
N THR A 107 -14.22 -23.78 -45.03
CA THR A 107 -14.61 -23.45 -46.40
C THR A 107 -13.44 -23.03 -47.28
N THR A 108 -12.37 -22.45 -46.71
CA THR A 108 -11.19 -22.00 -47.50
C THR A 108 -10.38 -23.17 -48.07
N THR A 109 -10.32 -24.30 -47.36
CA THR A 109 -9.54 -25.48 -47.78
C THR A 109 -10.42 -26.65 -48.23
N GLY A 110 -11.74 -26.57 -48.01
CA GLY A 110 -12.68 -27.67 -48.18
C GLY A 110 -12.51 -28.80 -47.16
N ALA A 111 -11.66 -28.62 -46.15
CA ALA A 111 -11.35 -29.67 -45.18
C ALA A 111 -12.57 -30.02 -44.33
N LYS A 112 -12.73 -31.32 -44.04
CA LYS A 112 -13.81 -31.90 -43.24
C LYS A 112 -13.20 -32.80 -42.17
N MET A 113 -13.71 -32.72 -40.94
CA MET A 113 -13.16 -33.48 -39.81
C MET A 113 -13.76 -34.88 -39.65
N LEU A 114 -14.93 -35.11 -40.23
CA LEU A 114 -15.60 -36.41 -40.29
C LEU A 114 -15.63 -36.92 -41.73
N ASN A 115 -15.43 -38.23 -41.89
CA ASN A 115 -15.56 -38.92 -43.17
C ASN A 115 -17.04 -39.11 -43.56
N LYS A 116 -17.27 -39.77 -44.72
CA LYS A 116 -18.63 -40.03 -45.24
C LYS A 116 -19.53 -40.87 -44.32
N TYR A 117 -18.95 -41.61 -43.38
CA TYR A 117 -19.67 -42.42 -42.38
C TYR A 117 -19.89 -41.68 -41.05
N ARG A 118 -19.59 -40.37 -40.98
CA ARG A 118 -19.56 -39.58 -39.74
C ARG A 118 -18.58 -40.14 -38.69
N GLU A 119 -17.52 -40.82 -39.13
CA GLU A 119 -16.40 -41.21 -38.28
C GLU A 119 -15.25 -40.22 -38.40
N PRO A 120 -14.44 -40.01 -37.34
CA PRO A 120 -13.30 -39.11 -37.38
C PRO A 120 -12.35 -39.43 -38.55
N ASP A 121 -12.08 -38.44 -39.41
CA ASP A 121 -11.07 -38.57 -40.45
C ASP A 121 -9.68 -38.31 -39.84
N LYS A 122 -9.00 -39.39 -39.48
CA LYS A 122 -7.71 -39.35 -38.79
C LYS A 122 -6.64 -38.57 -39.55
N ILE A 123 -6.65 -38.57 -40.89
CA ILE A 123 -5.66 -37.84 -41.70
C ILE A 123 -5.95 -36.34 -41.63
N SER A 124 -7.19 -35.95 -41.89
CA SER A 124 -7.63 -34.54 -41.82
C SER A 124 -7.41 -33.96 -40.41
N ILE A 125 -7.69 -34.75 -39.37
CA ILE A 125 -7.44 -34.37 -37.97
C ILE A 125 -5.94 -34.21 -37.69
N ALA A 126 -5.09 -35.13 -38.15
CA ALA A 126 -3.64 -35.07 -37.93
C ALA A 126 -2.98 -33.88 -38.65
N VAL A 127 -3.31 -33.65 -39.92
CA VAL A 127 -2.84 -32.48 -40.69
C VAL A 127 -3.27 -31.19 -39.99
N PHE A 128 -4.49 -31.15 -39.48
CA PHE A 128 -4.97 -30.00 -38.73
C PHE A 128 -4.20 -29.75 -37.43
N GLN A 129 -3.96 -30.80 -36.63
CA GLN A 129 -3.18 -30.68 -35.39
C GLN A 129 -1.79 -30.11 -35.67
N LEU A 130 -1.15 -30.57 -36.75
CA LEU A 130 0.15 -30.07 -37.19
C LEU A 130 0.11 -28.58 -37.58
N LEU A 131 -0.89 -28.15 -38.35
CA LEU A 131 -1.05 -26.74 -38.74
C LEU A 131 -1.29 -25.82 -37.53
N MET A 132 -2.04 -26.28 -36.53
CA MET A 132 -2.28 -25.52 -35.30
C MET A 132 -1.01 -25.34 -34.47
N GLU A 133 -0.17 -26.38 -34.41
CA GLU A 133 1.14 -26.32 -33.75
C GLU A 133 2.06 -25.31 -34.46
N PHE A 134 2.14 -25.36 -35.79
CA PHE A 134 2.91 -24.39 -36.56
C PHE A 134 2.44 -22.94 -36.34
N ALA A 135 1.12 -22.72 -36.28
CA ALA A 135 0.57 -21.40 -36.01
C ALA A 135 0.96 -20.88 -34.61
N ASP A 136 1.03 -21.76 -33.60
CA ASP A 136 1.47 -21.38 -32.25
C ASP A 136 2.96 -21.01 -32.24
N VAL A 137 3.79 -21.85 -32.87
CA VAL A 137 5.23 -21.62 -33.03
C VAL A 137 5.48 -20.29 -33.75
N GLU A 138 4.75 -20.00 -34.83
CA GLU A 138 4.89 -18.75 -35.56
C GLU A 138 4.48 -17.54 -34.70
N ALA A 139 3.36 -17.64 -33.98
CA ALA A 139 2.88 -16.59 -33.10
C ALA A 139 3.89 -16.27 -31.98
N ASP A 140 4.48 -17.30 -31.37
CA ASP A 140 5.53 -17.14 -30.36
C ASP A 140 6.83 -16.59 -30.94
N THR A 141 7.22 -17.04 -32.13
CA THR A 141 8.38 -16.52 -32.85
C THR A 141 8.18 -15.04 -33.22
N PHE A 142 6.98 -14.65 -33.63
CA PHE A 142 6.63 -13.24 -33.90
C PHE A 142 6.70 -12.39 -32.64
N LYS A 143 6.17 -12.86 -31.50
CA LYS A 143 6.28 -12.15 -30.21
C LYS A 143 7.75 -11.90 -29.84
N LYS A 144 8.59 -12.94 -29.94
CA LYS A 144 10.04 -12.85 -29.64
C LYS A 144 10.74 -11.87 -30.58
N ARG A 145 10.52 -11.98 -31.89
CA ARG A 145 11.09 -11.06 -32.90
C ARG A 145 10.65 -9.62 -32.69
N SER A 146 9.36 -9.39 -32.43
CA SER A 146 8.81 -8.06 -32.18
C SER A 146 9.40 -7.43 -30.91
N ALA A 147 9.51 -8.20 -29.82
CA ALA A 147 10.14 -7.74 -28.58
C ALA A 147 11.62 -7.38 -28.78
N SER A 148 12.35 -8.21 -29.53
CA SER A 148 13.75 -7.96 -29.91
C SER A 148 13.89 -6.68 -30.74
N GLY A 149 13.07 -6.50 -31.78
CA GLY A 149 13.09 -5.29 -32.61
C GLY A 149 12.77 -4.01 -31.82
N LEU A 150 11.82 -4.07 -30.89
CA LEU A 150 11.51 -2.94 -29.99
C LEU A 150 12.68 -2.60 -29.05
N LEU A 151 13.37 -3.62 -28.53
CA LEU A 151 14.55 -3.42 -27.70
C LEU A 151 15.71 -2.82 -28.51
N GLN A 152 15.96 -3.31 -29.73
CA GLN A 152 16.99 -2.77 -30.60
C GLN A 152 16.69 -1.30 -30.99
N SER A 153 15.43 -0.98 -31.29
CA SER A 153 14.99 0.39 -31.50
C SER A 153 15.22 1.26 -30.26
N ALA A 154 14.94 0.74 -29.06
CA ALA A 154 15.20 1.48 -27.82
C ALA A 154 16.70 1.69 -27.57
N ARG A 155 17.54 0.69 -27.83
CA ARG A 155 19.02 0.77 -27.76
C ARG A 155 19.59 1.80 -28.74
N ALA A 156 18.98 1.93 -29.91
CA ALA A 156 19.31 2.99 -30.85
C ALA A 156 18.84 4.39 -30.38
N GLY A 157 18.22 4.53 -29.21
CA GLY A 157 17.76 5.82 -28.67
C GLY A 157 16.38 6.26 -29.16
N ASN A 158 15.62 5.40 -29.86
CA ASN A 158 14.31 5.77 -30.37
C ASN A 158 13.25 5.88 -29.26
N ALA A 159 12.39 6.89 -29.38
CA ALA A 159 11.23 7.11 -28.52
C ALA A 159 10.08 6.15 -28.91
N ASN A 160 10.14 4.94 -28.36
CA ASN A 160 9.06 3.96 -28.41
C ASN A 160 7.91 4.35 -27.45
N GLY A 161 6.65 4.15 -27.86
CA GLY A 161 5.47 4.43 -27.03
C GLY A 161 4.42 5.31 -27.74
N SER A 162 3.31 5.54 -27.06
CA SER A 162 2.22 6.43 -27.52
C SER A 162 2.58 7.91 -27.29
N ARG A 163 1.63 8.83 -27.52
CA ARG A 163 1.76 10.29 -27.41
C ARG A 163 2.20 10.80 -26.01
N ASN A 164 2.16 9.95 -24.98
CA ASN A 164 2.47 10.33 -23.60
C ASN A 164 3.91 9.97 -23.19
N TYR A 165 4.88 10.77 -23.64
CA TYR A 165 6.29 10.64 -23.23
C TYR A 165 6.52 11.18 -21.81
N PRO A 166 7.61 10.79 -21.11
CA PRO A 166 7.98 11.42 -19.85
C PRO A 166 8.08 12.94 -20.00
N TYR A 167 7.61 13.70 -19.00
CA TYR A 167 7.67 15.17 -19.00
C TYR A 167 9.12 15.64 -19.16
N GLY A 168 9.39 16.71 -19.92
CA GLY A 168 10.75 17.11 -20.25
C GLY A 168 11.33 16.44 -21.49
N TYR A 169 10.62 15.47 -22.08
CA TYR A 169 11.08 14.75 -23.27
C TYR A 169 10.01 14.73 -24.37
N ARG A 170 10.50 14.69 -25.61
CA ARG A 170 9.68 14.56 -26.80
C ARG A 170 10.33 13.61 -27.80
N LYS A 171 9.56 13.30 -28.84
CA LYS A 171 10.03 12.56 -30.00
C LYS A 171 10.34 13.55 -31.11
N ASP A 172 11.53 13.45 -31.70
CA ASP A 172 11.90 14.24 -32.86
C ASP A 172 11.44 13.58 -34.19
N GLU A 173 11.75 14.24 -35.30
CA GLU A 173 11.45 13.75 -36.66
C GLU A 173 12.12 12.41 -36.96
N ASN A 174 13.33 12.19 -36.42
CA ASN A 174 14.10 10.97 -36.53
C ASN A 174 13.65 9.85 -35.57
N LYS A 175 12.53 10.07 -34.88
CA LYS A 175 11.94 9.15 -33.90
C LYS A 175 12.82 8.93 -32.65
N LYS A 176 13.83 9.75 -32.39
CA LYS A 176 14.69 9.74 -31.20
C LYS A 176 13.99 10.37 -30.00
N LEU A 177 14.38 9.93 -28.81
CA LEU A 177 14.00 10.58 -27.56
C LEU A 177 14.94 11.76 -27.32
N VAL A 178 14.41 12.97 -27.35
CA VAL A 178 15.17 14.21 -27.18
C VAL A 178 14.56 15.06 -26.05
N VAL A 179 15.37 15.97 -25.50
CA VAL A 179 14.92 16.93 -24.47
C VAL A 179 13.96 17.94 -25.09
N ASP A 180 12.91 18.27 -24.34
CA ASP A 180 12.02 19.39 -24.60
C ASP A 180 12.48 20.54 -23.69
N GLU A 181 13.13 21.55 -24.25
CA GLU A 181 13.80 22.61 -23.47
C GLU A 181 12.86 23.38 -22.54
N GLU A 182 11.62 23.65 -22.97
CA GLU A 182 10.63 24.35 -22.14
C GLU A 182 10.22 23.50 -20.93
N GLU A 183 9.96 22.21 -21.15
CA GLU A 183 9.61 21.30 -20.06
C GLU A 183 10.84 20.95 -19.19
N ALA A 184 12.05 20.98 -19.76
CA ALA A 184 13.29 20.71 -19.06
C ALA A 184 13.58 21.76 -17.98
N GLU A 185 13.28 23.04 -18.23
CA GLU A 185 13.40 24.08 -17.20
C GLU A 185 12.49 23.83 -16.00
N ILE A 186 11.26 23.36 -16.24
CA ILE A 186 10.35 22.95 -15.16
C ILE A 186 10.90 21.75 -14.38
N ILE A 187 11.52 20.79 -15.06
CA ILE A 187 12.19 19.66 -14.38
C ILE A 187 13.34 20.16 -13.50
N LYS A 188 14.22 21.03 -14.01
CA LYS A 188 15.32 21.61 -13.23
C LYS A 188 14.77 22.35 -12.00
N GLU A 189 13.72 23.15 -12.18
CA GLU A 189 13.02 23.84 -11.10
C GLU A 189 12.46 22.86 -10.04
N ILE A 190 11.87 21.74 -10.46
CA ILE A 190 11.36 20.70 -9.55
C ILE A 190 12.49 20.13 -8.68
N PHE A 191 13.63 19.79 -9.28
CA PHE A 191 14.77 19.23 -8.56
C PHE A 191 15.37 20.26 -7.59
N GLU A 192 15.57 21.50 -8.02
CA GLU A 192 16.10 22.58 -7.16
C GLU A 192 15.16 22.90 -5.99
N ASN A 193 13.86 23.07 -6.25
CA ASN A 193 12.88 23.27 -5.18
C ASN A 193 12.87 22.09 -4.21
N TYR A 194 13.00 20.86 -4.70
CA TYR A 194 13.04 19.70 -3.81
C TYR A 194 14.32 19.67 -2.94
N LYS A 195 15.48 19.96 -3.53
CA LYS A 195 16.76 20.11 -2.84
C LYS A 195 16.69 21.20 -1.76
N ASN A 196 16.02 22.32 -2.05
CA ASN A 196 15.78 23.42 -1.12
C ASN A 196 14.71 23.11 -0.03
N GLY A 197 14.30 21.84 0.11
CA GLY A 197 13.47 21.38 1.22
C GLY A 197 11.96 21.44 0.98
N PHE A 198 11.50 21.87 -0.21
CA PHE A 198 10.08 21.89 -0.52
C PHE A 198 9.54 20.45 -0.66
N GLY A 199 8.37 20.17 -0.06
CA GLY A 199 7.72 18.87 -0.19
C GLY A 199 7.02 18.70 -1.54
N PHE A 200 6.85 17.46 -2.01
CA PHE A 200 6.21 17.14 -3.30
C PHE A 200 4.84 17.82 -3.49
N LYS A 201 4.01 17.84 -2.43
CA LYS A 201 2.70 18.51 -2.46
C LYS A 201 2.82 20.02 -2.67
N LYS A 202 3.83 20.66 -2.07
CA LYS A 202 4.07 22.10 -2.20
C LYS A 202 4.54 22.44 -3.61
N ILE A 203 5.46 21.65 -4.16
CA ILE A 203 5.94 21.79 -5.54
C ILE A 203 4.78 21.61 -6.54
N ALA A 204 3.97 20.57 -6.39
CA ALA A 204 2.78 20.37 -7.22
C ALA A 204 1.79 21.54 -7.10
N GLY A 205 1.61 22.10 -5.90
CA GLY A 205 0.81 23.30 -5.66
C GLY A 205 1.27 24.49 -6.48
N PHE A 206 2.57 24.82 -6.42
CA PHE A 206 3.14 25.94 -7.19
C PHE A 206 2.98 25.78 -8.70
N LEU A 207 3.20 24.57 -9.24
CA LEU A 207 3.02 24.31 -10.66
C LEU A 207 1.55 24.46 -11.08
N ASN A 208 0.62 24.00 -10.24
CA ASN A 208 -0.82 24.14 -10.49
C ASN A 208 -1.29 25.60 -10.39
N GLU A 209 -0.78 26.37 -9.41
CA GLU A 209 -1.08 27.80 -9.24
C GLU A 209 -0.60 28.60 -10.46
N ARG A 210 0.58 28.28 -10.98
CA ARG A 210 1.14 28.84 -12.22
C ARG A 210 0.48 28.29 -13.50
N LYS A 211 -0.51 27.40 -13.37
CA LYS A 211 -1.21 26.74 -14.49
C LYS A 211 -0.27 26.04 -15.48
N VAL A 212 0.83 25.48 -15.00
CA VAL A 212 1.77 24.71 -15.83
C VAL A 212 1.06 23.44 -16.31
N PRO A 213 0.89 23.23 -17.63
CA PRO A 213 0.18 22.06 -18.14
C PRO A 213 0.97 20.78 -17.88
N THR A 214 0.29 19.71 -17.47
CA THR A 214 0.91 18.38 -17.38
C THR A 214 1.07 17.77 -18.77
N ARG A 215 1.90 16.71 -18.89
CA ARG A 215 2.05 15.99 -20.15
C ARG A 215 0.71 15.49 -20.71
N THR A 216 -0.18 15.05 -19.83
CA THR A 216 -1.47 14.50 -20.24
C THR A 216 -2.33 15.58 -20.88
N ASN A 217 -2.33 16.81 -20.35
CA ASN A 217 -3.03 17.95 -20.96
C ASN A 217 -2.51 18.19 -22.39
N LYS A 218 -1.19 18.29 -22.56
CA LYS A 218 -0.57 18.56 -23.86
C LYS A 218 -0.80 17.45 -24.89
N ALA A 219 -0.70 16.17 -24.47
CA ALA A 219 -0.76 15.04 -25.38
C ALA A 219 -2.17 14.67 -25.85
N PHE A 220 -3.21 14.98 -25.06
CA PHE A 220 -4.58 14.49 -25.28
C PHE A 220 -5.67 15.58 -25.27
N GLY A 221 -5.35 16.83 -24.92
CA GLY A 221 -6.30 17.94 -24.96
C GLY A 221 -7.59 17.66 -24.15
N ASN A 222 -8.74 17.66 -24.82
CA ASN A 222 -10.05 17.45 -24.19
C ASN A 222 -10.52 15.98 -24.19
N GLN A 223 -9.66 15.03 -24.57
CA GLN A 223 -10.04 13.63 -24.64
C GLN A 223 -10.36 13.07 -23.24
N LEU A 224 -11.42 12.27 -23.16
CA LEU A 224 -11.81 11.58 -21.92
C LEU A 224 -10.78 10.50 -21.57
N MET A 225 -10.18 10.61 -20.38
CA MET A 225 -9.22 9.66 -19.87
C MET A 225 -9.91 8.66 -18.93
N LYS A 226 -9.71 7.36 -19.19
CA LYS A 226 -10.20 6.27 -18.34
C LYS A 226 -9.29 6.10 -17.11
N PHE A 227 -9.51 6.92 -16.09
CA PHE A 227 -8.96 6.72 -14.74
C PHE A 227 -10.04 6.15 -13.81
N ASN A 228 -9.73 5.90 -12.53
CA ASN A 228 -10.74 5.55 -11.51
C ASN A 228 -11.85 6.61 -11.38
N THR A 229 -11.54 7.86 -11.77
CA THR A 229 -12.51 8.93 -11.97
C THR A 229 -12.41 9.36 -13.42
N ASN A 230 -13.45 9.13 -14.23
CA ASN A 230 -13.47 9.60 -15.62
C ASN A 230 -13.29 11.13 -15.63
N LYS A 231 -12.16 11.60 -16.17
CA LYS A 231 -11.84 13.03 -16.30
C LYS A 231 -11.25 13.28 -17.68
N THR A 232 -11.53 14.44 -18.22
CA THR A 232 -10.91 14.92 -19.46
C THR A 232 -9.45 15.29 -19.19
N ALA A 233 -8.59 15.12 -20.19
CA ALA A 233 -7.14 15.31 -20.05
C ALA A 233 -6.74 16.74 -19.65
N ASP A 234 -7.51 17.76 -20.06
CA ASP A 234 -7.39 19.17 -19.68
C ASP A 234 -7.58 19.41 -18.18
N LYS A 235 -8.29 18.52 -17.47
CA LYS A 235 -8.54 18.62 -16.02
C LYS A 235 -7.51 17.85 -15.18
N VAL A 236 -6.49 17.26 -15.80
CA VAL A 236 -5.39 16.61 -15.09
C VAL A 236 -4.46 17.68 -14.55
N ILE A 237 -4.13 17.58 -13.26
CA ILE A 237 -3.28 18.53 -12.53
C ILE A 237 -2.06 17.82 -11.96
N TRP A 238 -1.03 18.59 -11.59
CA TRP A 238 0.13 18.07 -10.89
C TRP A 238 -0.27 17.48 -9.54
N SER A 239 0.21 16.28 -9.27
CA SER A 239 0.05 15.60 -7.98
C SER A 239 1.40 15.36 -7.32
N ASP A 240 1.39 15.21 -6.00
CA ASP A 240 2.56 14.78 -5.22
C ASP A 240 3.20 13.51 -5.77
N LYS A 241 2.37 12.54 -6.19
CA LYS A 241 2.81 11.32 -6.87
C LYS A 241 3.57 11.62 -8.16
N THR A 242 3.08 12.53 -8.98
CA THR A 242 3.73 12.88 -10.27
C THR A 242 5.10 13.48 -10.03
N ILE A 243 5.22 14.38 -9.04
CA ILE A 243 6.51 14.97 -8.66
C ILE A 243 7.46 13.91 -8.10
N ASN A 244 6.99 13.01 -7.24
CA ASN A 244 7.80 11.90 -6.73
C ASN A 244 8.29 10.97 -7.86
N ASP A 245 7.41 10.62 -8.79
CA ASP A 245 7.76 9.77 -9.94
C ASP A 245 8.79 10.48 -10.84
N ILE A 246 8.80 11.81 -10.92
CA ILE A 246 9.84 12.58 -11.61
C ILE A 246 11.18 12.50 -10.87
N VAL A 247 11.19 12.88 -9.58
CA VAL A 247 12.44 12.97 -8.78
C VAL A 247 13.14 11.61 -8.65
N THR A 248 12.39 10.51 -8.68
CA THR A 248 12.93 9.14 -8.52
C THR A 248 13.22 8.41 -9.84
N ASN A 249 12.87 8.99 -10.98
CA ASN A 249 13.08 8.36 -12.28
C ASN A 249 14.47 8.68 -12.84
N PRO A 250 15.37 7.68 -13.00
CA PRO A 250 16.74 7.92 -13.42
C PRO A 250 16.87 8.38 -14.87
N LEU A 251 15.77 8.39 -15.63
CA LEU A 251 15.73 9.00 -16.95
C LEU A 251 16.23 10.45 -16.90
N TYR A 252 15.89 11.21 -15.85
CA TYR A 252 16.26 12.62 -15.75
C TYR A 252 17.77 12.86 -15.58
N LYS A 253 18.52 11.84 -15.12
CA LYS A 253 19.99 11.82 -15.12
C LYS A 253 20.60 11.05 -16.30
N GLY A 254 19.81 10.78 -17.35
CA GLY A 254 20.27 10.14 -18.58
C GLY A 254 20.18 8.61 -18.61
N LEU A 255 19.51 7.97 -17.65
CA LEU A 255 19.39 6.50 -17.60
C LEU A 255 17.94 6.04 -17.83
N ARG A 256 17.65 5.58 -19.04
CA ARG A 256 16.33 5.06 -19.42
C ARG A 256 16.15 3.61 -19.00
N ARG A 257 15.09 3.35 -18.22
CA ARG A 257 14.65 1.99 -17.88
C ARG A 257 13.82 1.40 -19.02
N TYR A 258 14.25 0.27 -19.58
CA TYR A 258 13.48 -0.53 -20.52
C TYR A 258 13.01 -1.85 -19.87
N LYS A 259 11.79 -2.28 -20.19
CA LYS A 259 11.21 -3.51 -19.67
C LYS A 259 11.89 -4.73 -20.34
N GLY A 260 12.73 -5.44 -19.60
CA GLY A 260 13.35 -6.69 -20.03
C GLY A 260 12.48 -7.92 -19.74
N GLU A 261 13.16 -9.02 -19.47
CA GLU A 261 12.57 -10.34 -19.22
C GLU A 261 11.72 -10.35 -17.95
N LYS A 262 10.71 -11.21 -17.95
CA LYS A 262 9.86 -11.43 -16.77
C LYS A 262 10.68 -12.18 -15.73
N LEU A 263 10.60 -11.71 -14.49
CA LEU A 263 11.13 -12.41 -13.33
C LEU A 263 10.15 -13.48 -12.89
N ASN A 264 10.67 -14.67 -12.60
CA ASN A 264 9.90 -15.70 -11.92
C ASN A 264 9.63 -15.27 -10.47
N LYS A 265 8.54 -15.75 -9.86
CA LYS A 265 8.12 -15.30 -8.51
C LYS A 265 9.19 -15.52 -7.44
N ASP A 266 10.02 -16.53 -7.63
CA ASP A 266 11.06 -16.95 -6.69
C ASP A 266 12.48 -16.57 -7.13
N GLU A 267 12.60 -15.89 -8.28
CA GLU A 267 13.89 -15.44 -8.81
C GLU A 267 14.33 -14.14 -8.10
N VAL A 268 15.47 -14.21 -7.42
CA VAL A 268 16.12 -13.05 -6.81
C VAL A 268 16.97 -12.35 -7.87
N TYR A 269 16.69 -11.07 -8.12
CA TYR A 269 17.44 -10.24 -9.06
C TYR A 269 17.94 -8.98 -8.37
N GLU A 270 19.27 -8.79 -8.40
CA GLU A 270 19.96 -7.68 -7.73
C GLU A 270 19.87 -6.35 -8.50
N GLY A 271 19.38 -6.38 -9.75
CA GLY A 271 19.21 -5.18 -10.56
C GLY A 271 17.90 -4.44 -10.31
N ILE A 272 17.68 -3.37 -11.07
CA ILE A 272 16.44 -2.58 -10.97
C ILE A 272 15.26 -3.43 -11.47
N ILE A 273 14.20 -3.52 -10.67
CA ILE A 273 12.99 -4.26 -11.00
C ILE A 273 11.89 -3.30 -11.47
N ILE A 274 11.23 -3.64 -12.57
CA ILE A 274 10.04 -2.95 -13.07
C ILE A 274 8.80 -3.79 -12.71
N LYS A 275 7.88 -3.21 -11.96
CA LYS A 275 6.58 -3.84 -11.64
C LYS A 275 5.51 -3.42 -12.64
N ARG A 276 4.80 -4.38 -13.23
CA ARG A 276 3.57 -4.14 -14.01
C ARG A 276 2.46 -5.06 -13.54
N GLY A 277 1.49 -4.51 -12.82
CA GLY A 277 0.44 -5.30 -12.18
C GLY A 277 1.03 -6.23 -11.12
N LYS A 278 0.80 -7.53 -11.28
CA LYS A 278 1.36 -8.58 -10.41
C LYS A 278 2.74 -9.08 -10.86
N ASP A 279 3.16 -8.77 -12.10
CA ASP A 279 4.38 -9.29 -12.70
C ASP A 279 5.58 -8.36 -12.44
N LEU A 280 6.75 -8.98 -12.26
CA LEU A 280 8.04 -8.31 -12.09
C LEU A 280 8.89 -8.54 -13.34
N PHE A 281 9.68 -7.55 -13.73
CA PHE A 281 10.56 -7.60 -14.91
C PHE A 281 11.93 -7.05 -14.57
N LYS A 282 12.99 -7.66 -15.14
CA LYS A 282 14.36 -7.12 -15.10
C LYS A 282 14.39 -5.82 -15.89
N ALA A 283 14.94 -4.75 -15.32
CA ALA A 283 15.15 -3.51 -16.06
C ALA A 283 16.43 -3.60 -16.87
N ILE A 284 16.35 -3.29 -18.16
CA ILE A 284 17.52 -3.02 -19.00
C ILE A 284 17.76 -1.51 -18.92
N ILE A 285 18.97 -1.11 -18.53
CA ILE A 285 19.37 0.30 -18.46
C ILE A 285 19.96 0.68 -19.81
N LEU A 286 19.43 1.76 -20.39
CA LEU A 286 19.84 2.32 -21.67
C LEU A 286 20.19 3.79 -21.48
N ASP A 287 21.09 4.30 -22.31
CA ASP A 287 21.44 5.71 -22.30
C ASP A 287 20.30 6.57 -22.86
N ALA A 288 20.19 7.78 -22.32
CA ALA A 288 19.25 8.80 -22.77
C ALA A 288 19.84 10.20 -22.51
N PRO A 289 19.34 11.23 -23.20
CA PRO A 289 19.69 12.61 -22.86
C PRO A 289 19.34 12.90 -21.40
N SER A 290 20.23 13.57 -20.67
CA SER A 290 20.01 13.99 -19.28
C SER A 290 19.46 15.42 -19.22
N ILE A 291 18.57 15.70 -18.27
CA ILE A 291 18.04 17.05 -17.99
C ILE A 291 18.69 17.65 -16.74
N VAL A 292 18.97 16.82 -15.73
CA VAL A 292 19.65 17.19 -14.49
C VAL A 292 20.97 16.45 -14.35
N SER A 293 21.91 17.03 -13.61
CA SER A 293 23.18 16.38 -13.33
C SER A 293 22.99 15.14 -12.45
N ALA A 294 23.93 14.18 -12.55
CA ALA A 294 23.88 12.98 -11.73
C ALA A 294 23.95 13.30 -10.23
N GLU A 295 24.72 14.33 -9.87
CA GLU A 295 24.91 14.80 -8.50
C GLU A 295 23.60 15.34 -7.91
N LEU A 296 22.92 16.24 -8.62
CA LEU A 296 21.63 16.81 -8.17
C LEU A 296 20.57 15.71 -8.04
N PHE A 297 20.53 14.78 -9.00
CA PHE A 297 19.61 13.65 -8.96
C PHE A 297 19.87 12.74 -7.75
N ASP A 298 21.13 12.40 -7.48
CA ASP A 298 21.51 11.50 -6.40
C ASP A 298 21.34 12.16 -5.03
N GLU A 299 21.57 13.47 -4.90
CA GLU A 299 21.27 14.26 -3.71
C GLU A 299 19.77 14.23 -3.38
N CYS A 300 18.91 14.52 -4.36
CA CYS A 300 17.47 14.44 -4.21
C CYS A 300 17.01 13.01 -3.84
N ASN A 301 17.56 11.97 -4.46
CA ASN A 301 17.20 10.59 -4.12
C ASN A 301 17.70 10.16 -2.74
N LYS A 302 18.83 10.67 -2.26
CA LYS A 302 19.24 10.51 -0.86
C LYS A 302 18.19 11.11 0.06
N ILE A 303 17.74 12.34 -0.21
CA ILE A 303 16.67 13.01 0.57
C ILE A 303 15.37 12.18 0.54
N VAL A 304 14.97 11.60 -0.60
CA VAL A 304 13.78 10.74 -0.68
C VAL A 304 13.91 9.50 0.20
N LYS A 305 15.07 8.82 0.16
CA LYS A 305 15.33 7.61 0.95
C LYS A 305 15.43 7.89 2.45
N THR A 306 15.97 9.05 2.84
CA THR A 306 16.11 9.44 4.24
C THR A 306 14.84 10.10 4.79
N LYS A 307 14.01 10.74 3.96
CA LYS A 307 12.61 11.12 4.23
C LYS A 307 11.71 9.86 4.27
N THR A 308 12.03 8.93 5.16
CA THR A 308 10.98 8.12 5.77
C THR A 308 9.97 9.08 6.41
N HIS A 309 8.67 8.76 6.40
CA HIS A 309 7.56 9.61 6.83
C HIS A 309 7.55 9.97 8.34
N ARG A 310 8.71 10.16 8.94
CA ARG A 310 8.96 10.60 10.31
C ARG A 310 10.18 11.52 10.22
N ASN A 311 10.05 12.76 10.67
CA ASN A 311 11.21 13.62 10.92
C ASN A 311 12.12 12.90 11.93
N SER A 312 13.06 12.09 11.46
CA SER A 312 14.05 11.40 12.29
C SER A 312 15.22 12.31 12.65
N ALA A 313 15.38 13.45 11.95
CA ALA A 313 16.47 14.40 12.19
C ALA A 313 16.25 15.30 13.41
N VAL A 314 15.02 15.38 13.95
CA VAL A 314 14.71 16.09 15.19
C VAL A 314 13.86 15.15 16.04
N HIS A 315 14.53 14.29 16.81
CA HIS A 315 13.87 13.41 17.77
C HIS A 315 13.41 14.26 18.96
N TYR A 316 12.27 14.96 18.81
CA TYR A 316 11.61 15.55 19.97
C TYR A 316 10.91 14.42 20.74
N GLU A 317 11.41 14.08 21.93
CA GLU A 317 10.80 13.05 22.76
C GLU A 317 9.52 13.59 23.42
N TYR A 318 8.38 13.08 22.94
CA TYR A 318 7.06 13.43 23.44
C TYR A 318 6.74 12.57 24.66
N ILE A 319 6.87 13.13 25.85
CA ILE A 319 6.69 12.36 27.10
C ILE A 319 5.27 11.79 27.24
N LEU A 320 4.25 12.49 26.74
CA LEU A 320 2.84 12.06 26.78
C LEU A 320 2.37 11.27 25.54
N LYS A 321 3.27 10.92 24.61
CA LYS A 321 2.88 10.18 23.40
C LYS A 321 2.26 8.82 23.77
N ASP A 322 1.19 8.47 23.06
CA ASP A 322 0.34 7.27 23.27
C ASP A 322 -0.55 7.32 24.53
N LEU A 323 -0.41 8.34 25.40
CA LEU A 323 -1.25 8.50 26.60
C LEU A 323 -2.46 9.41 26.37
N LEU A 324 -2.44 10.26 25.34
CA LEU A 324 -3.45 11.30 25.12
C LEU A 324 -4.63 10.82 24.25
N SER A 325 -5.84 11.20 24.64
CA SER A 325 -7.06 10.98 23.86
C SER A 325 -8.04 12.14 23.91
N CYS A 326 -8.84 12.25 22.87
CA CYS A 326 -9.78 13.35 22.69
C CYS A 326 -11.10 13.05 23.40
N GLY A 327 -11.41 13.73 24.49
CA GLY A 327 -12.68 13.50 25.21
C GLY A 327 -13.94 13.97 24.48
N ARG A 328 -13.82 14.67 23.34
CA ARG A 328 -14.97 14.99 22.45
C ARG A 328 -15.35 13.89 21.45
N CYS A 329 -14.41 13.03 21.04
CA CYS A 329 -14.66 12.08 19.95
C CYS A 329 -13.95 10.73 20.11
N GLY A 330 -13.32 10.48 21.26
CA GLY A 330 -12.67 9.22 21.59
C GLY A 330 -11.33 8.93 20.93
N ARG A 331 -11.02 9.61 19.82
CA ARG A 331 -9.83 9.32 19.01
C ARG A 331 -8.54 9.75 19.71
N ASN A 332 -7.44 9.08 19.36
CA ASN A 332 -6.10 9.42 19.84
C ASN A 332 -5.71 10.85 19.44
N MET A 333 -4.92 11.50 20.30
CA MET A 333 -4.27 12.76 19.97
C MET A 333 -2.82 12.51 19.54
N PHE A 334 -2.33 13.31 18.60
CA PHE A 334 -0.97 13.23 18.10
C PHE A 334 -0.27 14.58 18.24
N ALA A 335 1.05 14.54 18.41
CA ALA A 335 1.86 15.75 18.49
C ALA A 335 2.16 16.29 17.09
N LYS A 336 2.04 17.61 16.94
CA LYS A 336 2.45 18.36 15.77
C LYS A 336 3.53 19.36 16.22
N TYR A 337 4.78 19.03 15.90
CA TYR A 337 5.94 19.88 16.16
C TYR A 337 6.58 20.31 14.84
N LYS A 338 6.76 21.62 14.65
CA LYS A 338 7.50 22.22 13.54
C LYS A 338 8.66 23.04 14.13
N PRO A 339 9.92 22.61 14.00
CA PRO A 339 11.08 23.29 14.56
C PRO A 339 11.48 24.52 13.71
N VAL A 340 10.60 25.51 13.65
CA VAL A 340 10.81 26.81 12.99
C VAL A 340 10.27 27.92 13.88
N VAL A 341 10.79 29.15 13.75
CA VAL A 341 10.27 30.32 14.48
C VAL A 341 8.78 30.50 14.18
N GLY A 342 7.94 30.53 15.22
CA GLY A 342 6.47 30.56 15.08
C GLY A 342 5.82 29.22 14.64
N GLY A 343 6.59 28.13 14.62
CA GLY A 343 6.11 26.79 14.28
C GLY A 343 5.12 26.21 15.29
N ASP A 344 4.25 25.32 14.80
CA ASP A 344 3.30 24.60 15.64
C ASP A 344 4.05 23.72 16.67
N LYS A 345 3.70 23.82 17.96
CA LYS A 345 4.17 22.93 19.05
C LYS A 345 2.97 22.48 19.89
N VAL A 346 2.11 21.64 19.32
CA VAL A 346 0.78 21.31 19.89
C VAL A 346 0.42 19.82 19.80
N TYR A 347 -0.30 19.31 20.80
CA TYR A 347 -1.06 18.06 20.71
C TYR A 347 -2.45 18.33 20.12
N ILE A 348 -2.84 17.59 19.09
CA ILE A 348 -4.11 17.75 18.37
C ILE A 348 -4.82 16.42 18.11
N CYS A 349 -6.15 16.44 18.03
CA CYS A 349 -6.93 15.24 17.73
C CYS A 349 -6.66 14.72 16.32
N SER A 350 -6.49 13.39 16.20
CA SER A 350 -6.32 12.68 14.92
C SER A 350 -7.50 12.82 13.95
N SER A 351 -8.66 13.34 14.38
CA SER A 351 -9.75 13.72 13.47
C SER A 351 -9.31 14.69 12.38
N ARG A 352 -8.32 15.57 12.66
CA ARG A 352 -7.76 16.53 11.70
C ARG A 352 -6.90 15.90 10.60
N LEU A 353 -6.56 14.62 10.71
CA LEU A 353 -5.85 13.87 9.65
C LEU A 353 -6.81 13.40 8.56
N ILE A 354 -8.12 13.34 8.85
CA ILE A 354 -9.14 13.01 7.85
C ILE A 354 -9.43 14.25 7.02
N LYS A 355 -9.52 14.10 5.70
CA LYS A 355 -9.86 15.20 4.79
C LYS A 355 -11.24 15.78 5.17
N GLY A 356 -11.27 17.05 5.56
CA GLY A 356 -12.48 17.74 6.04
C GLY A 356 -12.91 17.37 7.47
N GLY A 357 -12.14 16.55 8.19
CA GLY A 357 -12.46 16.12 9.55
C GLY A 357 -12.07 17.15 10.61
N ASN A 358 -13.00 17.50 11.49
CA ASN A 358 -12.75 18.30 12.67
C ASN A 358 -13.76 17.93 13.76
N CYS A 359 -13.31 17.39 14.89
CA CYS A 359 -14.19 17.06 16.02
C CYS A 359 -14.51 18.26 16.93
N GLY A 360 -14.05 19.47 16.58
CA GLY A 360 -14.27 20.68 17.36
C GLY A 360 -13.39 20.81 18.60
N ASN A 361 -12.56 19.81 18.92
CA ASN A 361 -11.67 19.88 20.07
C ASN A 361 -10.47 20.82 19.85
N ALA A 362 -9.99 21.41 20.94
CA ALA A 362 -8.83 22.30 20.95
C ALA A 362 -7.52 21.53 20.78
N GLY A 363 -6.51 22.21 20.23
CA GLY A 363 -5.12 21.79 20.35
C GLY A 363 -4.50 22.41 21.59
N VAL A 364 -3.66 21.67 22.29
CA VAL A 364 -2.97 22.12 23.50
C VAL A 364 -1.47 22.22 23.24
N ASN A 365 -0.82 23.28 23.73
CA ASN A 365 0.62 23.43 23.59
C ASN A 365 1.36 22.27 24.30
N ILE A 366 2.36 21.69 23.64
CA ILE A 366 3.09 20.52 24.16
C ILE A 366 3.85 20.88 25.45
N THR A 367 4.61 21.98 25.43
CA THR A 367 5.38 22.43 26.61
C THR A 367 4.45 22.69 27.79
N TYR A 368 3.33 23.37 27.55
CA TYR A 368 2.37 23.67 28.61
C TYR A 368 1.78 22.41 29.23
N LEU A 369 1.29 21.48 28.41
CA LEU A 369 0.68 20.25 28.91
C LEU A 369 1.71 19.35 29.61
N ASP A 370 2.90 19.20 29.01
CA ASP A 370 3.99 18.42 29.58
C ASP A 370 4.37 18.97 30.98
N SER A 371 4.50 20.30 31.13
CA SER A 371 4.81 20.94 32.42
C SER A 371 3.73 20.75 33.47
N VAL A 372 2.45 20.90 33.11
CA VAL A 372 1.33 20.72 34.04
C VAL A 372 1.29 19.28 34.57
N ILE A 373 1.43 18.29 33.68
CA ILE A 373 1.44 16.88 34.11
C ILE A 373 2.70 16.55 34.93
N TYR A 374 3.85 17.11 34.55
CA TYR A 374 5.09 16.94 35.30
C TYR A 374 5.00 17.51 36.72
N ASP A 375 4.56 18.75 36.88
CA ASP A 375 4.46 19.40 38.20
C ASP A 375 3.48 18.69 39.13
N LEU A 376 2.34 18.23 38.61
CA LEU A 376 1.34 17.50 39.39
C LEU A 376 1.84 16.13 39.87
N LEU A 377 2.61 15.44 39.04
CA LEU A 377 3.04 14.08 39.32
C LEU A 377 4.33 14.02 40.14
N ILE A 378 5.26 14.91 39.85
CA ILE A 378 6.61 14.92 40.44
C ILE A 378 6.77 16.05 41.45
N GLY A 379 6.21 17.23 41.19
CA GLY A 379 6.38 18.43 42.03
C GLY A 379 5.58 18.42 43.33
N GLN A 380 4.48 17.66 43.42
CA GLN A 380 3.54 17.70 44.55
C GLN A 380 3.45 16.40 45.36
N ASN A 381 4.38 15.46 45.18
CA ASN A 381 4.41 14.14 45.87
C ASN A 381 3.12 13.28 45.78
N ALA A 382 2.13 13.66 44.95
CA ALA A 382 0.86 12.94 44.76
C ALA A 382 1.05 11.48 44.29
N LEU A 383 2.16 11.18 43.60
CA LEU A 383 2.58 9.82 43.24
C LEU A 383 3.27 9.08 44.39
N LEU A 384 4.06 9.79 45.21
CA LEU A 384 4.85 9.18 46.29
C LEU A 384 3.96 8.55 47.37
N ASP A 385 2.84 9.19 47.71
CA ASP A 385 1.85 8.63 48.64
C ASP A 385 1.18 7.33 48.12
N LYS A 386 1.15 7.11 46.80
CA LYS A 386 0.67 5.85 46.19
C LYS A 386 1.80 4.85 45.93
N ILE A 387 3.05 5.30 45.84
CA ILE A 387 4.24 4.46 45.66
C ILE A 387 4.62 3.75 46.97
N ASP A 388 4.22 4.23 48.15
CA ASP A 388 4.49 3.56 49.43
C ASP A 388 3.79 2.17 49.57
N GLN A 389 3.05 1.73 48.54
CA GLN A 389 2.51 0.37 48.38
C GLN A 389 3.34 -0.52 47.40
N SER A 390 4.55 -0.10 47.00
CA SER A 390 5.38 -0.73 45.96
C SER A 390 5.91 -2.14 46.26
N ASP A 391 5.80 -2.64 47.49
CA ASP A 391 6.20 -4.01 47.82
C ASP A 391 5.38 -5.07 47.06
N LYS A 392 4.19 -4.71 46.55
CA LYS A 392 3.35 -5.58 45.70
C LYS A 392 3.76 -5.61 44.22
N LEU A 393 4.64 -4.70 43.75
CA LEU A 393 5.05 -4.62 42.33
C LEU A 393 6.16 -5.61 41.97
N ILE A 394 7.11 -5.83 42.89
CA ILE A 394 8.25 -6.73 42.67
C ILE A 394 7.80 -8.16 42.29
N PRO A 395 6.81 -8.78 42.97
CA PRO A 395 6.31 -10.10 42.59
C PRO A 395 5.67 -10.12 41.19
N THR A 396 4.98 -9.05 40.80
CA THR A 396 4.28 -8.97 39.51
C THR A 396 5.26 -8.87 38.34
N VAL A 397 6.27 -8.00 38.45
CA VAL A 397 7.31 -7.85 37.42
C VAL A 397 8.15 -9.13 37.31
N LYS A 398 8.44 -9.80 38.44
CA LYS A 398 9.10 -11.12 38.46
C LYS A 398 8.28 -12.19 37.71
N LEU A 399 6.96 -12.24 37.91
CA LEU A 399 6.09 -13.18 37.20
C LEU A 399 6.09 -12.96 35.67
N GLU A 400 6.08 -11.70 35.23
CA GLU A 400 6.17 -11.36 33.81
C GLU A 400 7.52 -11.74 33.21
N ILE A 401 8.61 -11.51 33.94
CA ILE A 401 9.97 -11.92 33.55
C ILE A 401 10.04 -13.44 33.39
N GLU A 402 9.49 -14.21 34.34
CA GLU A 402 9.46 -15.68 34.25
C GLU A 402 8.62 -16.17 33.07
N LYS A 403 7.49 -15.52 32.78
CA LYS A 403 6.68 -15.82 31.59
C LYS A 403 7.46 -15.56 30.29
N LEU A 404 8.13 -14.41 30.18
CA LEU A 404 8.96 -14.07 29.02
C LEU A 404 10.14 -15.01 28.84
N LYS A 405 10.81 -15.42 29.93
CA LYS A 405 11.86 -16.44 29.90
C LYS A 405 11.35 -17.78 29.38
N LYS A 406 10.17 -18.21 29.82
CA LYS A 406 9.53 -19.45 29.35
C LYS A 406 9.20 -19.38 27.85
N GLU A 407 8.63 -18.26 27.39
CA GLU A 407 8.34 -18.05 25.96
C GLU A 407 9.62 -18.01 25.11
N LEU A 408 10.68 -17.37 25.61
CA LEU A 408 11.98 -17.33 24.97
C LEU A 408 12.59 -18.74 24.85
N SER A 409 12.57 -19.52 25.93
CA SER A 409 13.06 -20.90 25.95
C SER A 409 12.32 -21.79 24.94
N LEU A 410 11.00 -21.64 24.81
CA LEU A 410 10.21 -22.37 23.82
C LEU A 410 10.59 -22.00 22.39
N ALA A 411 10.78 -20.71 22.10
CA ALA A 411 11.20 -20.23 20.79
C ALA A 411 12.64 -20.67 20.42
N GLU A 412 13.55 -20.70 21.39
CA GLU A 412 14.92 -21.22 21.20
C GLU A 412 14.92 -22.74 20.95
N SER A 413 14.02 -23.50 21.60
CA SER A 413 13.81 -24.92 21.33
C SER A 413 13.26 -25.15 19.90
N GLU A 414 12.33 -24.32 19.46
CA GLU A 414 11.78 -24.33 18.10
C GLU A 414 12.88 -24.06 17.05
N LEU A 415 13.73 -23.06 17.30
CA LEU A 415 14.89 -22.75 16.46
C LEU A 415 15.85 -23.96 16.34
N SER A 416 16.13 -24.63 17.45
CA SER A 416 17.00 -25.83 17.46
C SER A 416 16.41 -26.98 16.64
N LYS A 417 15.09 -27.23 16.77
CA LYS A 417 14.39 -28.26 15.97
C LYS A 417 14.43 -27.95 14.48
N GLN A 418 14.21 -26.69 14.12
CA GLN A 418 14.23 -26.26 12.72
C GLN A 418 15.65 -26.36 12.10
N ASN A 419 16.69 -26.01 12.86
CA ASN A 419 18.07 -26.22 12.43
C ASN A 419 18.41 -27.72 12.23
N LYS A 420 17.97 -28.59 13.14
CA LYS A 420 18.14 -30.05 12.99
C LYS A 420 17.41 -30.60 11.76
N ARG A 421 16.21 -30.08 11.46
CA ARG A 421 15.46 -30.44 10.25
C ARG A 421 16.22 -30.07 8.98
N MET A 422 16.78 -28.86 8.94
CA MET A 422 17.58 -28.39 7.80
C MET A 422 18.85 -29.24 7.60
N GLN A 423 19.51 -29.65 8.67
CA GLN A 423 20.65 -30.58 8.60
C GLN A 423 20.23 -31.95 8.05
N LYS A 424 19.09 -32.50 8.50
CA LYS A 424 18.55 -33.76 7.98
C LYS A 424 18.20 -33.68 6.50
N LEU A 425 17.60 -32.57 6.06
CA LEU A 425 17.28 -32.33 4.65
C LEU A 425 18.55 -32.33 3.79
N PHE A 426 19.64 -31.73 4.28
CA PHE A 426 20.93 -31.74 3.60
C PHE A 426 21.56 -33.14 3.53
N ILE A 427 21.45 -33.94 4.59
CA ILE A 427 21.92 -35.33 4.59
C ILE A 427 21.13 -36.18 3.60
N LEU A 428 19.79 -36.08 3.62
CA LEU A 428 18.92 -36.79 2.68
C LEU A 428 19.24 -36.46 1.23
N PHE A 429 19.48 -35.18 0.91
CA PHE A 429 19.92 -34.77 -0.43
C PHE A 429 21.24 -35.43 -0.87
N ARG A 430 22.16 -35.70 0.06
CA ARG A 430 23.43 -36.36 -0.25
C ARG A 430 23.32 -37.88 -0.39
N GLU A 431 22.39 -38.51 0.33
CA GLU A 431 22.25 -39.96 0.42
C GLU A 431 21.22 -40.53 -0.57
N THR A 432 20.33 -39.68 -1.09
CA THR A 432 19.27 -40.09 -2.05
C THR A 432 19.42 -39.33 -3.36
N GLU A 433 18.94 -39.91 -4.48
CA GLU A 433 18.80 -39.22 -5.77
C GLU A 433 17.65 -38.19 -5.75
N MET A 434 17.62 -37.33 -4.73
CA MET A 434 16.61 -36.29 -4.60
C MET A 434 16.91 -35.18 -5.62
N ASP A 435 15.87 -34.77 -6.34
CA ASP A 435 16.01 -33.72 -7.35
C ASP A 435 16.48 -32.39 -6.72
N THR A 436 17.35 -31.69 -7.44
CA THR A 436 17.99 -30.45 -6.97
C THR A 436 16.97 -29.32 -6.85
N GLU A 437 15.93 -29.30 -7.68
CA GLU A 437 14.86 -28.31 -7.62
C GLU A 437 13.98 -28.52 -6.38
N GLU A 438 13.68 -29.78 -6.05
CA GLU A 438 12.93 -30.15 -4.86
C GLU A 438 13.68 -29.81 -3.56
N TYR A 439 14.99 -30.10 -3.49
CA TYR A 439 15.85 -29.67 -2.37
C TYR A 439 15.82 -28.16 -2.17
N ASN A 440 16.04 -27.38 -3.23
CA ASN A 440 16.09 -25.92 -3.18
C ASN A 440 14.77 -25.31 -2.71
N ARG A 441 13.63 -25.89 -3.12
CA ARG A 441 12.30 -25.47 -2.68
C ARG A 441 12.13 -25.67 -1.17
N MET A 442 12.47 -26.86 -0.66
CA MET A 442 12.36 -27.19 0.76
C MET A 442 13.32 -26.36 1.63
N ALA A 443 14.57 -26.19 1.18
CA ALA A 443 15.58 -25.39 1.88
C ALA A 443 15.19 -23.90 1.94
N SER A 444 14.58 -23.37 0.87
CA SER A 444 14.09 -21.98 0.85
C SER A 444 12.95 -21.74 1.83
N GLN A 445 12.03 -22.69 1.97
CA GLN A 445 10.95 -22.62 2.95
C GLN A 445 11.50 -22.69 4.38
N ASP A 446 12.41 -23.62 4.67
CA ASP A 446 13.02 -23.75 6.00
C ASP A 446 13.82 -22.49 6.39
N LYS A 447 14.49 -21.84 5.43
CA LYS A 447 15.19 -20.55 5.63
C LYS A 447 14.24 -19.41 5.97
N LYS A 448 13.04 -19.38 5.37
CA LYS A 448 12.01 -18.38 5.68
C LYS A 448 11.47 -18.56 7.10
N ASP A 449 11.20 -19.80 7.49
CA ASP A 449 10.71 -20.13 8.83
C ASP A 449 11.76 -19.79 9.89
N LEU A 450 13.04 -20.09 9.64
CA LEU A 450 14.17 -19.64 10.46
C LEU A 450 14.19 -18.12 10.65
N SER A 451 14.04 -17.35 9.57
CA SER A 451 14.05 -15.88 9.66
C SER A 451 12.92 -15.32 10.53
N THR A 452 11.78 -16.01 10.58
CA THR A 452 10.61 -15.61 11.37
C THR A 452 10.84 -15.90 12.85
N ILE A 453 11.36 -17.09 13.16
CA ILE A 453 11.68 -17.51 14.53
C ILE A 453 12.78 -16.61 15.13
N VAL A 454 13.83 -16.29 14.37
CA VAL A 454 14.92 -15.40 14.82
C VAL A 454 14.41 -14.01 15.17
N LYS A 455 13.55 -13.41 14.34
CA LYS A 455 12.93 -12.10 14.65
C LYS A 455 12.08 -12.15 15.91
N ARG A 456 11.35 -13.24 16.13
CA ARG A 456 10.54 -13.42 17.35
C ARG A 456 11.43 -13.49 18.59
N ILE A 457 12.55 -14.22 18.53
CA ILE A 457 13.54 -14.30 19.62
C ILE A 457 14.13 -12.93 19.94
N GLU A 458 14.48 -12.13 18.93
CA GLU A 458 15.02 -10.78 19.11
C GLU A 458 14.04 -9.85 19.85
N ILE A 459 12.76 -9.88 19.48
CA ILE A 459 11.69 -9.11 20.15
C ILE A 459 11.55 -9.53 21.61
N LEU A 460 11.56 -10.85 21.88
CA LEU A 460 11.45 -11.40 23.24
C LEU A 460 12.65 -11.02 24.10
N LYS A 461 13.88 -11.07 23.55
CA LYS A 461 15.11 -10.65 24.25
C LYS A 461 15.09 -9.17 24.61
N ASN A 462 14.63 -8.30 23.70
CA ASN A 462 14.51 -6.87 23.96
C ASN A 462 13.47 -6.60 25.07
N SER A 463 12.30 -7.25 25.00
CA SER A 463 11.25 -7.12 26.02
C SER A 463 11.72 -7.59 27.40
N LEU A 464 12.48 -8.69 27.44
CA LEU A 464 13.05 -9.23 28.67
C LEU A 464 14.10 -8.28 29.28
N ARG A 465 14.95 -7.69 28.44
CA ARG A 465 15.95 -6.70 28.86
C ARG A 465 15.28 -5.48 29.49
N GLU A 466 14.28 -4.89 28.83
CA GLU A 466 13.54 -3.72 29.36
C GLU A 466 12.90 -4.03 30.73
N LYS A 467 12.35 -5.24 30.90
CA LYS A 467 11.71 -5.66 32.16
C LYS A 467 12.73 -5.93 33.26
N ASN A 468 13.89 -6.51 32.96
CA ASN A 468 14.98 -6.69 33.93
C ASN A 468 15.56 -5.35 34.38
N GLU A 469 15.80 -4.41 33.46
CA GLU A 469 16.22 -3.04 33.78
C GLU A 469 15.18 -2.34 34.67
N THR A 470 13.89 -2.58 34.44
CA THR A 470 12.80 -2.09 35.29
C THR A 470 12.85 -2.70 36.69
N LEU A 471 13.07 -4.02 36.80
CA LEU A 471 13.16 -4.71 38.08
C LEU A 471 14.36 -4.25 38.91
N GLU A 472 15.53 -4.08 38.28
CA GLU A 472 16.74 -3.53 38.93
C GLU A 472 16.50 -2.11 39.44
N LYS A 473 15.81 -1.27 38.66
CA LYS A 473 15.45 0.10 39.07
C LYS A 473 14.47 0.13 40.24
N ILE A 474 13.53 -0.82 40.31
CA ILE A 474 12.57 -0.95 41.43
C ILE A 474 13.26 -1.53 42.67
N ALA A 475 14.19 -2.48 42.50
CA ALA A 475 14.84 -3.18 43.61
C ALA A 475 15.96 -2.38 44.27
N ASN A 476 16.66 -1.50 43.54
CA ASN A 476 17.87 -0.82 44.01
C ASN A 476 17.67 0.55 44.66
N LYS A 477 16.44 0.99 45.01
CA LYS A 477 16.28 2.34 45.59
C LYS A 477 15.39 2.45 46.82
N ASP A 478 16.10 2.67 47.92
CA ASP A 478 15.81 3.66 48.95
C ASP A 478 14.93 4.82 48.48
N LYS A 479 13.97 5.13 49.34
CA LYS A 479 12.87 6.06 49.21
C LYS A 479 13.31 7.54 49.26
N ASP A 480 14.27 7.97 48.44
CA ASP A 480 14.71 9.37 48.44
C ASP A 480 14.09 10.20 47.32
N GLU A 481 13.34 11.22 47.74
CA GLU A 481 12.74 12.33 46.98
C GLU A 481 13.74 12.99 45.99
N ASP A 482 15.03 12.89 46.31
CA ASP A 482 16.15 13.44 45.54
C ASP A 482 16.47 12.64 44.26
N PHE A 483 16.08 11.36 44.20
CA PHE A 483 16.27 10.53 43.00
C PHE A 483 15.25 10.84 41.91
N ILE A 484 13.98 11.05 42.25
CA ILE A 484 12.95 11.45 41.28
C ILE A 484 13.27 12.84 40.72
N LYS A 485 13.77 13.76 41.56
CA LYS A 485 14.27 15.08 41.15
C LYS A 485 15.54 15.02 40.27
N LYS A 486 16.38 13.97 40.39
CA LYS A 486 17.52 13.73 39.48
C LYS A 486 17.12 13.11 38.14
N LEU A 487 16.20 12.14 38.12
CA LEU A 487 15.60 11.51 36.92
C LEU A 487 14.80 12.48 36.04
N ALA A 488 14.20 13.48 36.68
CA ALA A 488 13.46 14.57 36.06
C ALA A 488 14.24 15.41 35.02
N LYS A 489 15.54 15.18 34.85
CA LYS A 489 16.35 15.88 33.84
C LYS A 489 16.38 15.18 32.49
N ASP A 490 15.90 13.94 32.37
CA ASP A 490 15.92 13.19 31.10
C ASP A 490 14.51 12.81 30.59
N ARG A 491 14.14 13.30 29.40
CA ARG A 491 12.79 13.14 28.81
C ARG A 491 12.39 11.68 28.55
N PRO A 492 13.26 10.78 28.05
CA PRO A 492 12.96 9.36 27.89
C PRO A 492 12.64 8.67 29.23
N GLU A 493 13.31 9.04 30.31
CA GLU A 493 13.07 8.46 31.63
C GLU A 493 11.72 8.92 32.21
N ILE A 494 11.40 10.21 32.10
CA ILE A 494 10.07 10.75 32.47
C ILE A 494 8.96 10.04 31.70
N ARG A 495 9.16 9.80 30.41
CA ARG A 495 8.19 9.09 29.57
C ARG A 495 7.94 7.67 30.08
N LEU A 496 8.99 6.96 30.49
CA LEU A 496 8.88 5.59 31.01
C LEU A 496 8.06 5.59 32.31
N ILE A 497 8.35 6.52 33.21
CA ILE A 497 7.61 6.74 34.46
C ILE A 497 6.13 7.02 34.16
N PHE A 498 5.83 7.98 33.28
CA PHE A 498 4.44 8.33 32.95
C PHE A 498 3.67 7.15 32.36
N LYS A 499 4.29 6.32 31.51
CA LYS A 499 3.63 5.12 30.97
C LYS A 499 3.28 4.09 32.05
N GLN A 500 4.07 4.02 33.12
CA GLN A 500 3.82 3.11 34.23
C GLN A 500 2.62 3.54 35.07
N PHE A 501 2.47 4.85 35.32
CA PHE A 501 1.46 5.37 36.24
C PHE A 501 0.19 5.90 35.57
N ILE A 502 0.28 6.32 34.30
CA ILE A 502 -0.82 6.91 33.56
C ILE A 502 -1.32 5.90 32.54
N LYS A 503 -2.59 5.54 32.65
CA LYS A 503 -3.29 4.75 31.64
C LYS A 503 -3.66 5.59 30.43
N LYS A 504 -4.30 6.74 30.69
CA LYS A 504 -4.84 7.61 29.64
C LYS A 504 -5.11 9.01 30.18
N ILE A 505 -4.97 10.01 29.33
CA ILE A 505 -5.34 11.39 29.62
C ILE A 505 -6.36 11.83 28.57
N TYR A 506 -7.57 12.14 29.00
CA TYR A 506 -8.59 12.71 28.14
C TYR A 506 -8.48 14.23 28.15
N ILE A 507 -8.45 14.83 26.96
CA ILE A 507 -8.41 16.28 26.77
C ILE A 507 -9.73 16.71 26.15
N THR A 508 -10.45 17.60 26.82
CA THR A 508 -11.77 18.08 26.40
C THR A 508 -11.83 19.60 26.47
N LYS A 509 -11.97 20.25 25.31
CA LYS A 509 -12.32 21.68 25.26
C LYS A 509 -13.75 21.86 25.75
N LEU A 510 -13.95 22.73 26.75
CA LEU A 510 -15.27 23.17 27.20
C LEU A 510 -15.79 24.29 26.29
N SER A 511 -17.11 24.40 26.15
CA SER A 511 -17.78 25.30 25.21
C SER A 511 -17.92 26.71 25.78
N VAL A 512 -18.03 26.83 27.11
CA VAL A 512 -17.95 28.12 27.81
C VAL A 512 -16.47 28.48 28.04
N GLY A 513 -16.03 29.66 27.64
CA GLY A 513 -14.68 30.17 27.95
C GLY A 513 -13.53 29.60 27.12
N LYS A 514 -12.33 29.62 27.71
CA LYS A 514 -11.05 29.17 27.10
C LYS A 514 -10.52 27.90 27.74
N ASP A 515 -11.34 27.24 28.55
CA ASP A 515 -10.90 26.20 29.46
C ASP A 515 -10.89 24.82 28.79
N ILE A 516 -9.90 24.03 29.18
CA ILE A 516 -9.71 22.67 28.74
C ILE A 516 -9.65 21.80 29.98
N LEU A 517 -10.54 20.80 30.03
CA LEU A 517 -10.52 19.75 31.03
C LEU A 517 -9.50 18.69 30.61
N LEU A 518 -8.55 18.40 31.49
CA LEU A 518 -7.71 17.23 31.47
C LEU A 518 -8.22 16.25 32.50
N ASP A 519 -8.48 15.02 32.08
CA ASP A 519 -8.90 13.94 32.95
C ASP A 519 -7.87 12.80 32.87
N VAL A 520 -7.07 12.66 33.93
CA VAL A 520 -5.92 11.77 34.02
C VAL A 520 -6.34 10.48 34.72
N HIS A 521 -6.30 9.39 33.97
CA HIS A 521 -6.64 8.05 34.44
C HIS A 521 -5.36 7.34 34.83
N PHE A 522 -5.22 6.99 36.10
CA PHE A 522 -4.06 6.27 36.61
C PHE A 522 -4.19 4.76 36.45
N GLN A 523 -3.05 4.09 36.38
CA GLN A 523 -2.92 2.63 36.52
C GLN A 523 -1.76 2.34 37.46
N ILE A 524 -1.95 1.42 38.40
CA ILE A 524 -0.87 0.95 39.28
C ILE A 524 -0.83 -0.57 39.13
N GLY A 525 0.11 -1.06 38.32
CA GLY A 525 0.16 -2.47 37.94
C GLY A 525 -1.12 -2.91 37.23
N ASN A 526 -1.70 -4.04 37.65
CA ASN A 526 -2.98 -4.55 37.11
C ASN A 526 -4.22 -4.02 37.84
N ASN A 527 -4.07 -3.21 38.90
CA ASN A 527 -5.19 -2.61 39.61
C ASN A 527 -5.53 -1.23 39.04
N ARG A 528 -6.84 -1.01 38.86
CA ARG A 528 -7.41 0.29 38.50
C ARG A 528 -7.72 1.02 39.81
N PRO A 529 -6.96 2.05 40.22
CA PRO A 529 -7.47 2.93 41.26
C PRO A 529 -8.76 3.60 40.73
N GLU A 530 -9.82 3.62 41.54
CA GLU A 530 -11.12 4.22 41.18
C GLU A 530 -11.07 5.76 41.05
N SER A 531 -9.90 6.38 41.22
CA SER A 531 -9.72 7.83 41.19
C SER A 531 -9.05 8.31 39.90
N THR A 532 -9.72 9.26 39.24
CA THR A 532 -9.18 10.05 38.12
C THR A 532 -8.79 11.44 38.63
N LEU A 533 -7.69 12.02 38.14
CA LEU A 533 -7.30 13.39 38.47
C LEU A 533 -7.83 14.36 37.41
N LYS A 534 -8.58 15.37 37.85
CA LYS A 534 -9.21 16.37 36.98
C LYS A 534 -8.50 17.70 37.10
N ILE A 535 -8.13 18.28 35.97
CA ILE A 535 -7.36 19.52 35.89
C ILE A 535 -8.03 20.42 34.86
N MET A 536 -8.30 21.68 35.20
CA MET A 536 -8.67 22.68 34.20
C MET A 536 -7.45 23.51 33.84
N ILE A 537 -7.23 23.72 32.54
CA ILE A 537 -6.14 24.56 32.03
C ILE A 537 -6.69 25.57 31.01
N ASP A 538 -6.03 26.72 30.88
CA ASP A 538 -6.38 27.72 29.86
C ASP A 538 -5.69 27.37 28.52
N GLN A 539 -6.49 27.26 27.46
CA GLN A 539 -6.02 26.96 26.10
C GLN A 539 -4.91 27.91 25.60
N PHE A 540 -4.88 29.16 26.05
CA PHE A 540 -4.02 30.24 25.57
C PHE A 540 -2.95 30.68 26.57
N ALA A 541 -2.73 29.93 27.66
CA ALA A 541 -1.75 30.27 28.71
C ALA A 541 -0.33 30.57 28.20
N THR A 542 0.03 30.08 27.00
CA THR A 542 1.35 30.30 26.36
C THR A 542 1.44 31.54 25.45
N ARG A 543 0.33 32.26 25.20
CA ARG A 543 0.29 33.41 24.28
C ARG A 543 0.40 34.77 24.95
N ALA A 544 0.22 34.86 26.27
CA ALA A 544 0.43 36.08 27.02
C ALA A 544 1.95 36.26 27.27
N LYS A 545 2.52 37.43 26.94
CA LYS A 545 3.94 37.79 27.19
C LYS A 545 4.25 37.99 28.70
N GLN A 546 3.64 37.22 29.58
CA GLN A 546 3.89 37.23 31.03
C GLN A 546 3.96 35.78 31.54
N LYS A 547 4.71 35.57 32.63
CA LYS A 547 4.96 34.28 33.30
C LYS A 547 3.74 33.36 33.23
N ILE A 548 3.93 32.11 32.78
CA ILE A 548 2.87 31.13 32.54
C ILE A 548 2.16 30.84 33.87
N LYS A 549 0.95 31.40 34.05
CA LYS A 549 0.07 31.10 35.18
C LYS A 549 -0.80 29.91 34.81
N TYR A 550 -0.80 28.84 35.60
CA TYR A 550 -1.86 27.83 35.56
C TYR A 550 -2.49 27.67 36.93
N THR A 551 -3.79 27.37 36.94
CA THR A 551 -4.52 27.03 38.16
C THR A 551 -4.81 25.53 38.07
N TYR A 552 -4.27 24.73 38.97
CA TYR A 552 -4.67 23.33 39.12
C TYR A 552 -5.39 23.18 40.46
N LYS A 553 -6.25 22.16 40.56
CA LYS A 553 -6.89 21.78 41.82
C LYS A 553 -6.63 20.31 42.04
N LEU A 554 -6.01 19.99 43.17
CA LEU A 554 -5.85 18.63 43.65
C LEU A 554 -7.24 18.08 44.00
N GLY A 555 -7.79 17.23 43.15
CA GLY A 555 -9.07 16.55 43.36
C GLY A 555 -9.00 15.46 44.43
N TYR A 556 -8.30 15.69 45.54
CA TYR A 556 -8.29 14.78 46.68
C TYR A 556 -9.50 15.09 47.53
N SER A 557 -10.66 14.66 47.01
CA SER A 557 -11.93 14.41 47.69
C SER A 557 -13.11 14.78 46.76
N TYR A 558 -14.24 14.09 46.95
CA TYR A 558 -15.61 14.45 46.53
C TYR A 558 -16.17 13.83 45.22
N ALA A 559 -16.78 12.65 45.39
CA ALA A 559 -18.17 12.23 45.08
C ALA A 559 -18.87 12.43 43.71
N LEU A 560 -18.26 12.96 42.64
CA LEU A 560 -18.89 12.96 41.30
C LEU A 560 -17.94 12.48 40.20
N VAL A 561 -18.28 11.32 39.63
CA VAL A 561 -17.49 10.57 38.64
C VAL A 561 -17.75 11.12 37.24
N THR A 562 -16.71 11.51 36.49
CA THR A 562 -16.88 11.78 35.06
C THR A 562 -17.16 10.47 34.33
N GLN A 563 -18.24 10.44 33.55
CA GLN A 563 -18.66 9.29 32.78
C GLN A 563 -18.21 9.46 31.33
N TYR A 564 -17.72 8.38 30.73
CA TYR A 564 -17.39 8.32 29.32
C TYR A 564 -18.13 7.16 28.67
N ASP A 565 -18.50 7.31 27.41
CA ASP A 565 -18.99 6.17 26.62
C ASP A 565 -17.85 5.19 26.30
N GLU A 566 -18.20 4.04 25.71
CA GLU A 566 -17.23 3.01 25.28
C GLU A 566 -16.17 3.53 24.29
N LYS A 567 -16.44 4.66 23.63
CA LYS A 567 -15.53 5.30 22.68
C LYS A 567 -14.64 6.33 23.38
N GLY A 568 -14.86 6.68 24.64
CA GLY A 568 -14.12 7.69 25.38
C GLY A 568 -14.62 9.12 25.13
N VAL A 569 -15.90 9.29 24.81
CA VAL A 569 -16.59 10.60 24.73
C VAL A 569 -17.17 10.94 26.09
N LEU A 570 -16.89 12.16 26.59
CA LEU A 570 -17.38 12.65 27.87
C LEU A 570 -18.91 12.79 27.86
N LEU A 571 -19.57 12.20 28.85
CA LEU A 571 -21.03 12.16 28.97
C LEU A 571 -21.60 13.22 29.93
N ASN A 572 -20.78 13.75 30.84
CA ASN A 572 -21.22 14.80 31.77
C ASN A 572 -21.58 16.10 31.04
N SER A 573 -22.56 16.83 31.56
CA SER A 573 -22.84 18.17 31.07
C SER A 573 -21.72 19.14 31.47
N GLU A 574 -21.53 20.23 30.72
CA GLU A 574 -20.53 21.24 31.09
C GLU A 574 -20.89 21.95 32.40
N GLU A 575 -22.17 22.09 32.71
CA GLU A 575 -22.67 22.65 33.98
C GLU A 575 -22.25 21.78 35.16
N ASP A 576 -22.35 20.45 35.04
CA ASP A 576 -21.84 19.51 36.05
C ASP A 576 -20.33 19.68 36.23
N ILE A 577 -19.59 19.83 35.13
CA ILE A 577 -18.14 20.04 35.17
C ILE A 577 -17.81 21.35 35.89
N TYR A 578 -18.45 22.46 35.52
CA TYR A 578 -18.21 23.74 36.19
C TYR A 578 -18.63 23.73 37.66
N SER A 579 -19.69 23.01 38.02
CA SER A 579 -20.11 22.80 39.42
C SER A 579 -19.03 22.12 40.27
N ILE A 580 -18.32 21.12 39.72
CA ILE A 580 -17.16 20.47 40.37
C ILE A 580 -16.07 21.50 40.73
N PHE A 581 -15.91 22.55 39.90
CA PHE A 581 -14.88 23.57 40.09
C PHE A 581 -15.36 24.81 40.86
N SER A 582 -16.66 25.16 40.82
CA SER A 582 -17.22 26.40 41.40
C SER A 582 -17.53 26.30 42.90
N GLN A 583 -17.94 25.14 43.42
CA GLN A 583 -18.32 24.97 44.84
C GLN A 583 -17.18 25.18 45.85
N HIS A 584 -15.92 25.27 45.40
CA HIS A 584 -14.76 25.34 46.30
C HIS A 584 -13.63 26.22 45.75
N MET A 585 -13.96 27.38 45.17
CA MET A 585 -12.96 28.41 44.81
C MET A 585 -12.37 29.08 46.07
N SER A 586 -11.54 28.37 46.84
CA SER A 586 -10.44 29.03 47.54
C SER A 586 -9.30 29.16 46.52
N LYS A 587 -9.04 30.38 46.06
CA LYS A 587 -7.98 30.71 45.09
C LYS A 587 -6.61 30.32 45.66
N THR A 588 -6.08 29.15 45.29
CA THR A 588 -4.63 28.92 45.34
C THR A 588 -4.11 29.00 43.91
N ILE A 589 -3.56 30.17 43.56
CA ILE A 589 -2.86 30.40 42.30
C ILE A 589 -1.43 29.92 42.53
N TYR A 590 -0.99 28.89 41.82
CA TYR A 590 0.39 28.43 41.86
C TYR A 590 1.16 29.02 40.68
N GLU A 591 2.32 29.62 40.94
CA GLU A 591 3.24 30.08 39.90
C GLU A 591 4.24 28.96 39.57
N VAL A 592 4.43 28.65 38.29
CA VAL A 592 5.55 27.81 37.86
C VAL A 592 6.82 28.61 38.03
N GLU A 593 7.70 28.21 38.95
CA GLU A 593 9.01 28.82 39.03
C GLU A 593 9.74 28.71 37.68
N GLU A 594 10.37 29.80 37.24
CA GLU A 594 11.16 29.89 35.99
C GLU A 594 12.19 28.76 35.84
N ARG A 595 12.63 28.15 36.94
CA ARG A 595 13.56 27.00 36.95
C ARG A 595 12.96 25.72 36.37
N ASN A 596 11.65 25.47 36.50
CA ASN A 596 10.97 24.31 35.91
C ASN A 596 10.66 24.50 34.41
N LEU A 597 10.70 25.74 33.93
CA LEU A 597 10.59 26.08 32.50
C LEU A 597 11.92 25.91 31.75
N LEU A 598 13.06 25.98 32.46
CA LEU A 598 14.41 25.94 31.89
C LEU A 598 14.99 24.51 31.75
N ILE A 599 14.25 23.47 32.14
CA ILE A 599 14.61 22.06 31.89
C ILE A 599 13.91 21.52 30.61
N LEU A 600 13.20 22.37 29.84
CA LEU A 600 12.33 21.98 28.70
C LEU A 600 12.93 22.13 27.30
#